data_AF-A0A1W2DIF7-F1
#
_entry.id   AF-A0A1W2DIF7-F1
#
_cell.length_a   1.000
_cell.length_b   1.000
_cell.length_c   1.000
_cell.angle_alpha   90.00
_cell.angle_beta   90.00
_cell.angle_gamma   90.00
#
_symmetry.space_group_name_H-M   'P 1'
#
loop_
_entity.id
_entity.type
_entity.pdbx_description
1 polymer ?
#
loop_
_entity_poly.entity_id
_entity_poly.type
_entity_poly.pdbx_seq_one_letter_code
_entity_poly.pdbx_strand_id
1 'polypeptide(L)'
;MTRVMVLGGYGGFGARLSRRLAAEGWTVLVAGRNGDKAQAMAQSLPGAVAIVADRNGDFDSVLRAQKPVLLIDAAGPFQGSGYHVAEACIRAGVHYIDLADARDFVLGIGALDDAARRAGVAVVSGASSVPALSGAVLRQLTEGLDTVRSVSMALSASSKASAGASVAAAILSYVGKPVRLWRGRRWQVRTGWQMVKRERYEISGSQPISRLVALSDVPDHQIVPDGLPGRPATIFRAGPEFSFQLFSVWLLGWFVRWGWLTSAVSLAPYLLPLQALTSRFGSDRSAMAIEVKGVAAGAGRVRRWTLIAERGDGPEIPTLAAPLIARAIVDGGIAPGARSSEALLQLADFQPAFDGLAIRHETTEKTYVPLYRRVLAADFARTPAPVQALHDVIGDGSAAGRAVVTRGTSLLARLACAIIGFPPTGEHALHVDFEEEDGIERWTRDFAGRRFSSELSQSGHFLVERFGPLRFHFTLEGDETGLRMRMQRWFMFGLPLPLWLAPKSEAREWAEGDQFCFDVAIALPGIGAVVHYRGWLRVV
;
A
#
# COMPACT_ATOMS: atom_id res chain seq x y z
N MET A 1 40.65 7.22 1.78
CA MET A 1 39.53 6.30 1.48
C MET A 1 38.48 6.43 2.56
N THR A 2 37.22 6.51 2.18
CA THR A 2 36.11 6.73 3.10
C THR A 2 35.69 5.40 3.74
N ARG A 3 35.69 5.32 5.08
CA ARG A 3 35.38 4.08 5.83
C ARG A 3 33.90 4.01 6.16
N VAL A 4 33.21 2.97 5.70
CA VAL A 4 31.79 2.73 5.97
C VAL A 4 31.63 1.42 6.71
N MET A 5 30.84 1.41 7.79
CA MET A 5 30.47 0.19 8.49
C MET A 5 29.13 -0.33 8.00
N VAL A 6 29.05 -1.59 7.60
CA VAL A 6 27.79 -2.24 7.23
C VAL A 6 27.44 -3.27 8.30
N LEU A 7 26.47 -2.93 9.16
CA LEU A 7 25.97 -3.83 10.19
C LEU A 7 25.01 -4.84 9.56
N GLY A 8 25.26 -6.13 9.82
CA GLY A 8 24.64 -7.21 9.05
C GLY A 8 25.29 -7.42 7.68
N GLY A 9 26.56 -7.01 7.50
CA GLY A 9 27.24 -6.91 6.21
C GLY A 9 27.45 -8.22 5.43
N TYR A 10 27.16 -9.39 6.00
CA TYR A 10 27.16 -10.69 5.31
C TYR A 10 25.75 -11.31 5.21
N GLY A 11 24.71 -10.57 5.63
CA GLY A 11 23.30 -10.97 5.47
C GLY A 11 22.80 -10.78 4.04
N GLY A 12 21.52 -11.11 3.80
CA GLY A 12 20.92 -11.03 2.46
C GLY A 12 21.09 -9.66 1.79
N PHE A 13 20.68 -8.58 2.46
CA PHE A 13 20.85 -7.21 1.95
C PHE A 13 22.25 -6.66 2.24
N GLY A 14 22.80 -6.87 3.44
CA GLY A 14 24.10 -6.34 3.82
C GLY A 14 25.27 -6.83 2.95
N ALA A 15 25.23 -8.08 2.45
CA ALA A 15 26.25 -8.60 1.54
C ALA A 15 26.24 -7.90 0.17
N ARG A 16 25.04 -7.57 -0.34
CA ARG A 16 24.86 -6.82 -1.60
C ARG A 16 25.38 -5.40 -1.46
N LEU A 17 24.99 -4.75 -0.37
CA LEU A 17 25.45 -3.43 -0.01
C LEU A 17 26.98 -3.37 0.15
N SER A 18 27.56 -4.35 0.85
CA SER A 18 29.02 -4.42 1.05
C SER A 18 29.77 -4.60 -0.27
N ARG A 19 29.28 -5.45 -1.19
CA ARG A 19 29.88 -5.59 -2.54
C ARG A 19 29.83 -4.29 -3.33
N ARG A 20 28.66 -3.63 -3.33
CA ARG A 20 28.43 -2.40 -4.08
C ARG A 20 29.32 -1.26 -3.59
N LEU A 21 29.37 -1.04 -2.28
CA LEU A 21 30.24 -0.03 -1.67
C LEU A 21 31.72 -0.34 -1.91
N ALA A 22 32.15 -1.60 -1.80
CA ALA A 22 33.53 -1.96 -2.11
C ALA A 22 33.89 -1.71 -3.59
N ALA A 23 32.99 -2.03 -4.52
CA ALA A 23 33.16 -1.76 -5.96
C ALA A 23 33.23 -0.26 -6.27
N GLU A 24 32.55 0.58 -5.48
CA GLU A 24 32.61 2.05 -5.55
C GLU A 24 33.82 2.66 -4.81
N GLY A 25 34.74 1.82 -4.31
CA GLY A 25 36.01 2.25 -3.69
C GLY A 25 35.93 2.61 -2.21
N TRP A 26 34.84 2.25 -1.51
CA TRP A 26 34.74 2.43 -0.07
C TRP A 26 35.54 1.36 0.68
N THR A 27 36.14 1.74 1.81
CA THR A 27 36.71 0.77 2.77
C THR A 27 35.58 0.23 3.64
N VAL A 28 35.08 -0.97 3.33
CA VAL A 28 33.93 -1.55 3.99
C VAL A 28 34.32 -2.30 5.27
N LEU A 29 33.76 -1.90 6.40
CA LEU A 29 33.82 -2.66 7.65
C LEU A 29 32.60 -3.58 7.72
N VAL A 30 32.80 -4.86 7.38
CA VAL A 30 31.76 -5.88 7.37
C VAL A 30 31.46 -6.30 8.80
N ALA A 31 30.38 -5.77 9.38
CA ALA A 31 30.06 -5.96 10.79
C ALA A 31 28.92 -6.97 11.00
N GLY A 32 29.07 -7.87 11.97
CA GLY A 32 27.98 -8.75 12.42
C GLY A 32 28.40 -9.73 13.53
N ARG A 33 27.42 -10.48 14.06
CA ARG A 33 27.60 -11.37 15.24
C ARG A 33 28.56 -12.53 15.02
N ASN A 34 28.70 -13.01 13.78
CA ASN A 34 29.53 -14.17 13.46
C ASN A 34 30.82 -13.70 12.78
N GLY A 35 31.92 -13.80 13.51
CA GLY A 35 33.25 -13.37 13.06
C GLY A 35 33.72 -14.12 11.80
N ASP A 36 33.50 -15.43 11.72
CA ASP A 36 33.94 -16.23 10.57
C ASP A 36 33.23 -15.82 9.27
N LYS A 37 31.92 -15.56 9.35
CA LYS A 37 31.14 -15.08 8.19
C LYS A 37 31.53 -13.67 7.79
N ALA A 38 31.79 -12.79 8.76
CA ALA A 38 32.30 -11.45 8.50
C ALA A 38 33.67 -11.52 7.82
N GLN A 39 34.57 -12.40 8.30
CA GLN A 39 35.90 -12.63 7.76
C GLN A 39 35.83 -13.16 6.33
N ALA A 40 35.03 -14.19 6.07
CA ALA A 40 34.86 -14.75 4.73
C ALA A 40 34.33 -13.71 3.74
N MET A 41 33.36 -12.89 4.15
CA MET A 41 32.84 -11.81 3.31
C MET A 41 33.90 -10.73 3.07
N ALA A 42 34.61 -10.29 4.11
CA ALA A 42 35.66 -9.27 3.98
C ALA A 42 36.81 -9.74 3.07
N GLN A 43 37.22 -11.01 3.16
CA GLN A 43 38.24 -11.60 2.27
C GLN A 43 37.82 -11.62 0.80
N SER A 44 36.52 -11.64 0.50
CA SER A 44 36.01 -11.60 -0.87
C SER A 44 35.94 -10.18 -1.46
N LEU A 45 36.21 -9.15 -0.67
CA LEU A 45 36.06 -7.75 -1.06
C LEU A 45 37.40 -7.00 -0.96
N PRO A 46 37.72 -6.13 -1.94
CA PRO A 46 38.94 -5.35 -1.90
C PRO A 46 38.93 -4.38 -0.72
N GLY A 47 39.95 -4.47 0.15
CA GLY A 47 40.15 -3.55 1.27
C GLY A 47 39.10 -3.61 2.38
N ALA A 48 38.23 -4.62 2.40
CA ALA A 48 37.24 -4.77 3.46
C ALA A 48 37.85 -5.37 4.74
N VAL A 49 37.26 -5.04 5.89
CA VAL A 49 37.71 -5.51 7.21
C VAL A 49 36.53 -6.14 7.94
N ALA A 50 36.73 -7.31 8.52
CA ALA A 50 35.71 -7.98 9.32
C ALA A 50 35.63 -7.42 10.74
N ILE A 51 34.42 -7.16 11.21
CA ILE A 51 34.15 -6.66 12.56
C ILE A 51 33.11 -7.54 13.24
N VAL A 52 33.41 -8.01 14.45
CA VAL A 52 32.40 -8.67 15.29
C VAL A 52 31.61 -7.59 16.00
N ALA A 53 30.31 -7.51 15.70
CA ALA A 53 29.40 -6.58 16.35
C ALA A 53 28.00 -7.21 16.46
N ASP A 54 27.41 -7.13 17.65
CA ASP A 54 26.00 -7.40 17.84
C ASP A 54 25.23 -6.08 17.80
N ARG A 55 24.14 -6.04 17.03
CA ARG A 55 23.24 -4.89 17.00
C ARG A 55 22.77 -4.55 18.41
N ASN A 56 22.50 -5.55 19.26
CA ASN A 56 22.02 -5.34 20.64
C ASN A 56 23.15 -5.31 21.68
N GLY A 57 24.41 -5.22 21.24
CA GLY A 57 25.59 -5.17 22.13
C GLY A 57 26.10 -3.74 22.38
N ASP A 58 27.31 -3.64 22.93
CA ASP A 58 28.01 -2.37 23.16
C ASP A 58 28.54 -1.79 21.85
N PHE A 59 27.72 -0.96 21.22
CA PHE A 59 28.06 -0.32 19.95
C PHE A 59 28.97 0.91 20.12
N ASP A 60 28.96 1.57 21.28
CA ASP A 60 29.81 2.71 21.58
C ASP A 60 31.30 2.32 21.50
N SER A 61 31.68 1.18 22.07
CA SER A 61 33.07 0.69 22.02
C SER A 61 33.50 0.31 20.60
N VAL A 62 32.61 -0.31 19.84
CA VAL A 62 32.87 -0.68 18.43
C VAL A 62 33.12 0.58 17.59
N LEU A 63 32.27 1.61 17.71
CA LEU A 63 32.41 2.86 16.97
C LEU A 63 33.66 3.65 17.37
N ARG A 64 34.00 3.70 18.66
CA ARG A 64 35.25 4.36 19.13
C ARG A 64 36.50 3.71 18.56
N ALA A 65 36.52 2.37 18.50
CA ALA A 65 37.66 1.63 17.97
C ALA A 65 37.78 1.77 16.45
N GLN A 66 36.66 1.72 15.74
CA GLN A 66 36.67 1.64 14.27
C GLN A 66 36.59 2.99 13.58
N LYS A 67 35.97 4.00 14.19
CA LYS A 67 35.81 5.37 13.65
C LYS A 67 35.38 5.41 12.17
N PRO A 68 34.32 4.68 11.75
CA PRO A 68 33.77 4.87 10.42
C PRO A 68 33.18 6.27 10.28
N VAL A 69 33.12 6.81 9.05
CA VAL A 69 32.42 8.10 8.83
C VAL A 69 30.90 7.91 8.79
N LEU A 70 30.47 6.69 8.44
CA LEU A 70 29.08 6.33 8.22
C LEU A 70 28.86 4.88 8.64
N LEU A 71 27.74 4.62 9.30
CA LEU A 71 27.20 3.28 9.52
C LEU A 71 25.93 3.10 8.70
N ILE A 72 25.82 1.95 8.01
CA ILE A 72 24.59 1.49 7.37
C ILE A 72 24.09 0.24 8.08
N ASP A 73 22.93 0.35 8.73
CA ASP A 73 22.27 -0.73 9.46
C ASP A 73 21.39 -1.55 8.50
N ALA A 74 21.90 -2.73 8.14
CA ALA A 74 21.17 -3.75 7.39
C ALA A 74 20.79 -4.95 8.27
N ALA A 75 20.87 -4.82 9.61
CA ALA A 75 20.63 -5.90 10.57
C ALA A 75 19.21 -5.85 11.17
N GLY A 76 18.20 -6.07 10.33
CA GLY A 76 16.81 -6.20 10.78
C GLY A 76 16.51 -7.52 11.53
N PRO A 77 15.25 -7.75 11.95
CA PRO A 77 14.07 -6.92 11.66
C PRO A 77 14.04 -5.63 12.49
N PHE A 78 13.42 -4.58 11.95
CA PHE A 78 13.27 -3.29 12.63
C PHE A 78 11.96 -3.20 13.43
N GLN A 79 11.02 -4.10 13.21
CA GLN A 79 9.75 -4.15 13.93
C GLN A 79 10.00 -4.41 15.42
N GLY A 80 9.64 -3.44 16.26
CA GLY A 80 9.88 -3.48 17.71
C GLY A 80 11.31 -3.14 18.14
N SER A 81 12.18 -2.71 17.23
CA SER A 81 13.52 -2.24 17.58
C SER A 81 13.52 -0.83 18.15
N GLY A 82 14.44 -0.56 19.09
CA GLY A 82 14.79 0.81 19.51
C GLY A 82 15.87 1.43 18.62
N TYR A 83 16.23 2.69 18.92
CA TYR A 83 17.17 3.49 18.13
C TYR A 83 18.61 3.49 18.65
N HIS A 84 18.98 2.57 19.55
CA HIS A 84 20.25 2.59 20.27
C HIS A 84 21.49 2.62 19.36
N VAL A 85 21.45 1.98 18.18
CA VAL A 85 22.55 2.06 17.19
C VAL A 85 22.68 3.47 16.61
N ALA A 86 21.56 4.10 16.23
CA ALA A 86 21.55 5.47 15.72
C ALA A 86 22.02 6.46 16.80
N GLU A 87 21.56 6.28 18.04
CA GLU A 87 22.01 7.08 19.19
C GLU A 87 23.52 6.92 19.46
N ALA A 88 24.06 5.70 19.34
CA ALA A 88 25.50 5.46 19.46
C ALA A 88 26.28 6.15 18.34
N CYS A 89 25.75 6.15 17.11
CA CYS A 89 26.33 6.89 15.99
C CYS A 89 26.35 8.40 16.27
N ILE A 90 25.25 8.97 16.77
CA ILE A 90 25.17 10.38 17.16
C ILE A 90 26.23 10.72 18.22
N ARG A 91 26.33 9.92 19.30
CA ARG A 91 27.35 10.14 20.34
C ARG A 91 28.79 10.07 19.82
N ALA A 92 29.03 9.21 18.83
CA ALA A 92 30.34 9.03 18.23
C ALA A 92 30.65 10.02 17.08
N GLY A 93 29.71 10.89 16.70
CA GLY A 93 29.87 11.78 15.55
C GLY A 93 29.91 11.03 14.21
N VAL A 94 29.21 9.91 14.11
CA VAL A 94 29.13 9.04 12.93
C VAL A 94 27.77 9.21 12.26
N HIS A 95 27.74 9.32 10.94
CA HIS A 95 26.47 9.33 10.19
C HIS A 95 25.77 7.98 10.25
N TYR A 96 24.44 7.98 10.13
CA TYR A 96 23.65 6.76 10.19
C TYR A 96 22.67 6.66 9.02
N ILE A 97 22.61 5.47 8.41
CA ILE A 97 21.56 5.07 7.48
C ILE A 97 21.03 3.71 7.92
N ASP A 98 19.74 3.44 7.76
CA ASP A 98 19.18 2.08 7.87
C ASP A 98 18.33 1.70 6.66
N LEU A 99 18.06 0.39 6.53
CA LEU A 99 17.19 -0.17 5.49
C LEU A 99 15.77 -0.50 6.01
N ALA A 100 15.28 0.20 7.03
CA ALA A 100 14.05 -0.17 7.71
C ALA A 100 12.79 0.01 6.85
N ASP A 101 11.91 -0.98 6.89
CA ASP A 101 10.55 -0.91 6.35
C ASP A 101 9.49 -0.92 7.47
N ALA A 102 9.91 -0.88 8.73
CA ALA A 102 9.03 -0.87 9.88
C ALA A 102 8.44 0.53 10.07
N ARG A 103 7.12 0.67 9.86
CA ARG A 103 6.38 1.93 9.98
C ARG A 103 6.78 2.74 11.22
N ASP A 104 6.63 2.15 12.41
CA ASP A 104 6.84 2.87 13.67
C ASP A 104 8.30 3.31 13.85
N PHE A 105 9.26 2.50 13.38
CA PHE A 105 10.68 2.81 13.45
C PHE A 105 11.05 3.98 12.52
N VAL A 106 10.59 3.93 11.26
CA VAL A 106 10.90 4.97 10.27
C VAL A 106 10.23 6.30 10.65
N LEU A 107 8.96 6.27 11.06
CA LEU A 107 8.24 7.49 11.45
C LEU A 107 8.75 8.09 12.76
N GLY A 108 9.29 7.27 13.67
CA GLY A 108 9.79 7.74 14.96
C GLY A 108 11.24 8.24 14.94
N ILE A 109 11.99 8.05 13.85
CA ILE A 109 13.41 8.46 13.79
C ILE A 109 13.62 9.96 14.04
N GLY A 110 12.62 10.79 13.70
CA GLY A 110 12.65 12.25 13.93
C GLY A 110 12.83 12.64 15.40
N ALA A 111 12.55 11.74 16.35
CA ALA A 111 12.83 11.95 17.77
C ALA A 111 14.32 12.22 18.06
N LEU A 112 15.21 11.84 17.15
CA LEU A 112 16.65 12.06 17.26
C LEU A 112 17.15 13.35 16.58
N ASP A 113 16.27 14.15 15.96
CA ASP A 113 16.68 15.25 15.07
C ASP A 113 17.55 16.29 15.79
N ASP A 114 17.11 16.75 16.96
CA ASP A 114 17.85 17.71 17.78
C ASP A 114 19.23 17.21 18.20
N ALA A 115 19.33 15.93 18.58
CA ALA A 115 20.59 15.33 19.00
C ALA A 115 21.54 15.18 17.80
N ALA A 116 21.02 14.73 16.66
CA ALA A 116 21.79 14.58 15.42
C ALA A 116 22.29 15.93 14.89
N ARG A 117 21.46 16.98 14.93
CA ARG A 117 21.87 18.35 14.56
C ARG A 117 22.98 18.88 15.46
N ARG A 118 22.87 18.72 16.78
CA ARG A 118 23.91 19.15 17.73
C ARG A 118 25.24 18.42 17.52
N ALA A 119 25.17 17.13 17.17
CA ALA A 119 26.35 16.33 16.87
C ALA A 119 26.90 16.58 15.44
N GLY A 120 26.21 17.35 14.60
CA GLY A 120 26.63 17.62 13.23
C GLY A 120 26.52 16.42 12.29
N VAL A 121 25.67 15.43 12.60
CA VAL A 121 25.53 14.20 11.79
C VAL A 121 24.16 14.08 11.12
N ALA A 122 24.13 13.52 9.91
CA ALA A 122 22.91 13.03 9.28
C ALA A 122 22.54 11.63 9.79
N VAL A 123 21.26 11.45 10.11
CA VAL A 123 20.62 10.18 10.49
C VAL A 123 19.42 9.97 9.57
N VAL A 124 19.47 8.92 8.75
CA VAL A 124 18.46 8.67 7.71
C VAL A 124 17.85 7.28 7.89
N SER A 125 16.53 7.23 8.10
CA SER A 125 15.81 5.96 8.19
C SER A 125 15.06 5.61 6.92
N GLY A 126 15.02 4.31 6.62
CA GLY A 126 14.22 3.75 5.54
C GLY A 126 14.83 3.84 4.15
N ALA A 127 16.17 3.81 4.03
CA ALA A 127 16.90 3.87 2.75
C ALA A 127 16.77 2.59 1.92
N SER A 128 15.53 2.17 1.61
CA SER A 128 15.17 0.96 0.90
C SER A 128 14.11 1.20 -0.18
N SER A 129 13.50 0.13 -0.72
CA SER A 129 12.42 0.25 -1.73
C SER A 129 11.26 1.11 -1.24
N VAL A 130 10.94 1.00 0.05
CA VAL A 130 10.00 1.83 0.78
C VAL A 130 10.70 2.37 2.03
N PRO A 131 10.65 3.67 2.35
CA PRO A 131 10.05 4.75 1.56
C PRO A 131 10.98 5.43 0.52
N ALA A 132 12.25 5.05 0.37
CA ALA A 132 13.17 5.83 -0.48
C ALA A 132 12.83 5.78 -1.99
N LEU A 133 12.79 4.58 -2.59
CA LEU A 133 12.47 4.44 -4.01
C LEU A 133 11.00 4.78 -4.30
N SER A 134 10.07 4.37 -3.42
CA SER A 134 8.66 4.74 -3.56
C SER A 134 8.45 6.25 -3.51
N GLY A 135 9.11 6.96 -2.59
CA GLY A 135 9.08 8.43 -2.51
C GLY A 135 9.62 9.10 -3.77
N ALA A 136 10.72 8.58 -4.33
CA ALA A 136 11.30 9.07 -5.58
C ALA A 136 10.35 8.92 -6.78
N VAL A 137 9.71 7.75 -6.91
CA VAL A 137 8.71 7.47 -7.95
C VAL A 137 7.46 8.31 -7.76
N LEU A 138 6.96 8.45 -6.52
CA LEU A 138 5.76 9.21 -6.22
C LEU A 138 5.92 10.70 -6.57
N ARG A 139 7.09 11.30 -6.32
CA ARG A 139 7.38 12.66 -6.78
C ARG A 139 7.20 12.81 -8.28
N GLN A 140 7.77 11.90 -9.08
CA GLN A 140 7.61 11.93 -10.53
C GLN A 140 6.14 11.74 -10.94
N LEU A 141 5.44 10.76 -10.37
CA LEU A 141 4.07 10.44 -10.76
C LEU A 141 3.06 11.53 -10.36
N THR A 142 3.36 12.33 -9.34
CA THR A 142 2.46 13.37 -8.82
C THR A 142 2.74 14.75 -9.40
N GLU A 143 3.80 14.92 -10.17
CA GLU A 143 4.17 16.19 -10.79
C GLU A 143 3.04 16.76 -11.67
N GLY A 144 2.57 17.98 -11.36
CA GLY A 144 1.48 18.63 -12.09
C GLY A 144 0.08 18.07 -11.82
N LEU A 145 -0.11 17.22 -10.79
CA LEU A 145 -1.44 16.88 -10.30
C LEU A 145 -1.95 17.95 -9.31
N ASP A 146 -3.17 18.43 -9.49
CA ASP A 146 -3.83 19.38 -8.58
C ASP A 146 -4.19 18.72 -7.25
N THR A 147 -4.65 17.47 -7.31
CA THR A 147 -4.94 16.64 -6.14
C THR A 147 -4.64 15.18 -6.43
N VAL A 148 -4.06 14.50 -5.44
CA VAL A 148 -3.91 13.05 -5.46
C VAL A 148 -5.08 12.43 -4.70
N ARG A 149 -5.72 11.41 -5.28
CA ARG A 149 -6.88 10.73 -4.68
C ARG A 149 -6.51 9.38 -4.09
N SER A 150 -5.72 8.59 -4.83
CA SER A 150 -5.26 7.29 -4.34
C SER A 150 -3.85 6.96 -4.82
N VAL A 151 -3.13 6.23 -3.98
CA VAL A 151 -1.84 5.63 -4.26
C VAL A 151 -1.91 4.13 -3.95
N SER A 152 -1.67 3.30 -4.96
CA SER A 152 -1.58 1.85 -4.80
C SER A 152 -0.18 1.39 -5.17
N MET A 153 0.47 0.70 -4.25
CA MET A 153 1.81 0.16 -4.43
C MET A 153 1.76 -1.36 -4.30
N ALA A 154 2.50 -2.05 -5.17
CA ALA A 154 2.59 -3.49 -5.15
C ALA A 154 4.04 -3.93 -5.39
N LEU A 155 4.50 -4.90 -4.60
CA LEU A 155 5.80 -5.53 -4.73
C LEU A 155 5.62 -7.04 -4.80
N SER A 156 6.29 -7.68 -5.74
CA SER A 156 6.44 -9.13 -5.77
C SER A 156 7.90 -9.53 -5.86
N ALA A 157 8.31 -10.38 -4.93
CA ALA A 157 9.66 -10.93 -4.90
C ALA A 157 9.69 -12.35 -5.50
N SER A 158 10.73 -12.61 -6.29
CA SER A 158 11.08 -13.96 -6.76
C SER A 158 11.25 -14.92 -5.60
N SER A 159 10.88 -16.19 -5.77
CA SER A 159 11.16 -17.23 -4.75
C SER A 159 12.63 -17.67 -4.68
N LYS A 160 13.44 -17.30 -5.68
CA LYS A 160 14.91 -17.41 -5.67
C LYS A 160 15.58 -16.26 -4.93
N ALA A 161 14.84 -15.19 -4.63
CA ALA A 161 15.29 -14.18 -3.69
C ALA A 161 15.48 -14.85 -2.32
N SER A 162 16.73 -14.95 -1.87
CA SER A 162 17.04 -15.38 -0.50
C SER A 162 16.44 -14.37 0.49
N ALA A 163 15.26 -14.69 1.03
CA ALA A 163 14.72 -13.97 2.17
C ALA A 163 15.42 -14.52 3.42
N GLY A 164 16.20 -13.69 4.10
CA GLY A 164 16.82 -14.08 5.37
C GLY A 164 15.79 -14.19 6.49
N ALA A 165 16.19 -14.77 7.63
CA ALA A 165 15.34 -14.91 8.82
C ALA A 165 14.69 -13.58 9.25
N SER A 166 15.39 -12.46 9.09
CA SER A 166 14.90 -11.12 9.41
C SER A 166 13.71 -10.71 8.55
N VAL A 167 13.72 -11.00 7.25
CA VAL A 167 12.61 -10.70 6.34
C VAL A 167 11.40 -11.57 6.69
N ALA A 168 11.62 -12.86 6.96
CA ALA A 168 10.55 -13.75 7.42
C ALA A 168 9.91 -13.27 8.74
N ALA A 169 10.73 -12.84 9.70
CA ALA A 169 10.25 -12.28 10.97
C ALA A 169 9.47 -10.97 10.76
N ALA A 170 9.96 -10.07 9.89
CA ALA A 170 9.28 -8.83 9.54
C ALA A 170 7.89 -9.11 8.93
N ILE A 171 7.82 -10.02 7.95
CA ILE A 171 6.57 -10.48 7.34
C ILE A 171 5.58 -10.99 8.40
N LEU A 172 6.03 -11.90 9.27
CA LEU A 172 5.19 -12.52 10.29
C LEU A 172 4.79 -11.58 11.43
N SER A 173 5.49 -10.45 11.60
CA SER A 173 5.26 -9.51 12.70
C SER A 173 3.86 -8.88 12.68
N TYR A 174 3.26 -8.74 11.49
CA TYR A 174 1.94 -8.12 11.29
C TYR A 174 0.90 -9.06 10.63
N VAL A 175 1.21 -10.35 10.43
CA VAL A 175 0.23 -11.36 9.97
C VAL A 175 -0.96 -11.43 10.91
N GLY A 176 -2.17 -11.19 10.40
CA GLY A 176 -3.40 -11.25 11.19
C GLY A 176 -3.58 -10.10 12.20
N LYS A 177 -2.64 -9.14 12.25
CA LYS A 177 -2.67 -7.99 13.16
C LYS A 177 -3.34 -6.76 12.52
N PRO A 178 -3.83 -5.80 13.33
CA PRO A 178 -4.39 -4.56 12.82
C PRO A 178 -3.32 -3.70 12.13
N VAL A 179 -3.66 -3.18 10.95
CA VAL A 179 -2.87 -2.23 10.15
C VAL A 179 -3.74 -1.01 9.88
N ARG A 180 -3.22 0.18 10.16
CA ARG A 180 -3.95 1.44 9.96
C ARG A 180 -3.71 1.99 8.55
N LEU A 181 -4.79 2.28 7.83
CA LEU A 181 -4.76 2.89 6.50
C LEU A 181 -5.61 4.16 6.48
N TRP A 182 -5.15 5.18 5.76
CA TRP A 182 -5.97 6.32 5.41
C TRP A 182 -6.77 5.97 4.15
N ARG A 183 -8.11 5.88 4.24
CA ARG A 183 -9.03 5.57 3.12
C ARG A 183 -10.43 6.13 3.40
N GLY A 184 -11.15 6.57 2.37
CA GLY A 184 -12.47 7.20 2.54
C GLY A 184 -12.42 8.42 3.46
N ARG A 185 -11.36 9.22 3.33
CA ARG A 185 -11.06 10.41 4.17
C ARG A 185 -11.00 10.15 5.68
N ARG A 186 -10.78 8.91 6.11
CA ARG A 186 -10.67 8.56 7.53
C ARG A 186 -9.61 7.49 7.79
N TRP A 187 -9.12 7.44 9.02
CA TRP A 187 -8.29 6.32 9.46
C TRP A 187 -9.16 5.08 9.63
N GLN A 188 -8.79 4.01 8.95
CA GLN A 188 -9.46 2.72 9.05
C GLN A 188 -8.46 1.63 9.44
N VAL A 189 -8.94 0.66 10.21
CA VAL A 189 -8.17 -0.54 10.54
C VAL A 189 -8.49 -1.64 9.54
N ARG A 190 -7.44 -2.28 9.02
CA ARG A 190 -7.48 -3.49 8.20
C ARG A 190 -6.58 -4.54 8.82
N THR A 191 -6.59 -5.75 8.26
CA THR A 191 -5.81 -6.87 8.81
C THR A 191 -4.62 -7.17 7.90
N GLY A 192 -3.42 -7.23 8.46
CA GLY A 192 -2.20 -7.56 7.73
C GLY A 192 -2.29 -8.93 7.05
N TRP A 193 -1.73 -9.02 5.84
CA TRP A 193 -1.81 -10.18 4.94
C TRP A 193 -3.22 -10.58 4.48
N GLN A 194 -4.20 -9.70 4.67
CA GLN A 194 -5.51 -9.79 4.00
C GLN A 194 -5.57 -8.81 2.81
N MET A 195 -6.77 -8.46 2.33
CA MET A 195 -6.98 -7.60 1.16
C MET A 195 -6.21 -8.08 -0.08
N VAL A 196 -6.29 -9.38 -0.34
CA VAL A 196 -5.60 -10.06 -1.44
C VAL A 196 -6.07 -9.50 -2.77
N LYS A 197 -5.10 -9.18 -3.64
CA LYS A 197 -5.31 -8.73 -5.02
C LYS A 197 -4.44 -9.56 -5.95
N ARG A 198 -4.96 -9.84 -7.15
CA ARG A 198 -4.11 -10.27 -8.27
C ARG A 198 -3.55 -9.04 -8.97
N GLU A 199 -2.25 -8.82 -8.82
CA GLU A 199 -1.54 -7.73 -9.49
C GLU A 199 -0.95 -8.21 -10.81
N ARG A 200 -0.98 -7.35 -11.83
CA ARG A 200 -0.33 -7.56 -13.13
C ARG A 200 0.74 -6.48 -13.34
N TYR A 201 1.97 -6.91 -13.59
CA TYR A 201 3.11 -6.07 -13.93
C TYR A 201 3.40 -6.23 -15.40
N GLU A 202 3.38 -5.13 -16.15
CA GLU A 202 3.51 -5.13 -17.59
C GLU A 202 4.38 -3.95 -17.99
N ILE A 203 5.33 -4.23 -18.87
CA ILE A 203 6.24 -3.27 -19.48
C ILE A 203 6.33 -3.64 -20.95
N SER A 204 6.29 -2.63 -21.82
CA SER A 204 6.45 -2.78 -23.26
C SER A 204 7.68 -3.64 -23.60
N GLY A 205 7.50 -4.68 -24.42
CA GLY A 205 8.58 -5.59 -24.85
C GLY A 205 9.06 -6.60 -23.80
N SER A 206 8.36 -6.76 -22.67
CA SER A 206 8.65 -7.76 -21.64
C SER A 206 7.45 -8.67 -21.37
N GLN A 207 7.71 -9.93 -20.98
CA GLN A 207 6.63 -10.86 -20.63
C GLN A 207 5.93 -10.40 -19.33
N PRO A 208 4.59 -10.25 -19.31
CA PRO A 208 3.89 -9.76 -18.13
C PRO A 208 4.01 -10.74 -16.96
N ILE A 209 4.02 -10.21 -15.75
CA ILE A 209 4.04 -10.99 -14.50
C ILE A 209 2.69 -10.80 -13.82
N SER A 210 2.02 -11.90 -13.43
CA SER A 210 0.82 -11.84 -12.60
C SER A 210 1.02 -12.60 -11.29
N ARG A 211 0.74 -11.94 -10.16
CA ARG A 211 1.01 -12.46 -8.81
C ARG A 211 -0.10 -12.08 -7.86
N LEU A 212 -0.36 -12.93 -6.87
CA LEU A 212 -1.21 -12.54 -5.75
C LEU A 212 -0.36 -11.74 -4.75
N VAL A 213 -0.88 -10.60 -4.33
CA VAL A 213 -0.28 -9.71 -3.34
C VAL A 213 -1.31 -9.42 -2.23
N ALA A 214 -0.85 -9.15 -1.02
CA ALA A 214 -1.71 -8.86 0.13
C ALA A 214 -1.19 -7.66 0.93
N LEU A 215 -2.06 -7.06 1.73
CA LEU A 215 -1.74 -5.88 2.55
C LEU A 215 -0.49 -6.13 3.40
N SER A 216 0.52 -5.29 3.20
CA SER A 216 1.76 -5.31 3.98
C SER A 216 1.99 -3.96 4.64
N ASP A 217 2.38 -3.98 5.91
CA ASP A 217 2.54 -2.78 6.73
C ASP A 217 3.88 -2.10 6.43
N VAL A 218 3.84 -0.83 6.00
CA VAL A 218 5.01 -0.05 5.58
C VAL A 218 4.87 1.42 6.02
N PRO A 219 5.95 2.21 6.06
CA PRO A 219 5.93 3.61 6.48
C PRO A 219 5.05 4.48 5.56
N ASP A 220 5.03 4.15 4.26
CA ASP A 220 4.29 4.87 3.22
C ASP A 220 2.78 4.97 3.50
N HIS A 221 2.20 4.08 4.30
CA HIS A 221 0.79 4.18 4.72
C HIS A 221 0.47 5.44 5.54
N GLN A 222 1.48 6.13 6.05
CA GLN A 222 1.35 7.41 6.74
C GLN A 222 2.15 8.53 6.06
N ILE A 223 3.37 8.24 5.59
CA ILE A 223 4.20 9.24 4.88
C ILE A 223 3.45 9.81 3.67
N VAL A 224 2.80 8.96 2.87
CA VAL A 224 2.18 9.38 1.61
C VAL A 224 0.90 10.21 1.84
N PRO A 225 -0.07 9.78 2.68
CA PRO A 225 -1.21 10.64 3.01
C PRO A 225 -0.79 11.99 3.59
N ASP A 226 0.16 12.01 4.53
CA ASP A 226 0.54 13.25 5.21
C ASP A 226 1.40 14.18 4.33
N GLY A 227 2.10 13.64 3.32
CA GLY A 227 3.02 14.39 2.45
C GLY A 227 2.46 14.83 1.09
N LEU A 228 1.35 14.27 0.60
CA LEU A 228 0.82 14.57 -0.74
C LEU A 228 -0.47 15.42 -0.73
N PRO A 229 -0.67 16.29 -1.74
CA PRO A 229 -1.87 17.11 -1.85
C PRO A 229 -3.11 16.24 -2.02
N GLY A 230 -4.18 16.61 -1.33
CA GLY A 230 -5.42 15.84 -1.32
C GLY A 230 -5.44 14.66 -0.36
N ARG A 231 -4.37 14.42 0.42
CA ARG A 231 -4.30 13.37 1.46
C ARG A 231 -4.79 12.02 0.94
N PRO A 232 -4.10 11.42 -0.05
CA PRO A 232 -4.63 10.31 -0.83
C PRO A 232 -4.76 9.03 -0.02
N ALA A 233 -5.74 8.22 -0.39
CA ALA A 233 -5.85 6.86 0.13
C ALA A 233 -4.64 6.03 -0.30
N THR A 234 -3.95 5.43 0.65
CA THR A 234 -2.68 4.75 0.36
C THR A 234 -2.73 3.29 0.81
N ILE A 235 -2.29 2.41 -0.09
CA ILE A 235 -2.15 0.98 0.19
C ILE A 235 -0.87 0.43 -0.43
N PHE A 236 -0.19 -0.42 0.33
CA PHE A 236 0.96 -1.20 -0.13
C PHE A 236 0.64 -2.68 0.02
N ARG A 237 0.91 -3.45 -1.04
CA ARG A 237 0.75 -4.89 -1.05
C ARG A 237 2.06 -5.58 -1.41
N ALA A 238 2.40 -6.64 -0.69
CA ALA A 238 3.51 -7.50 -1.04
C ALA A 238 3.00 -8.92 -1.31
N GLY A 239 3.70 -9.65 -2.19
CA GLY A 239 3.34 -11.03 -2.49
C GLY A 239 4.54 -11.87 -2.90
N PRO A 240 4.61 -13.13 -2.43
CA PRO A 240 5.59 -14.08 -2.95
C PRO A 240 5.26 -14.46 -4.40
N GLU A 241 6.21 -15.11 -5.05
CA GLU A 241 6.01 -15.63 -6.39
C GLU A 241 4.86 -16.65 -6.47
N PHE A 242 4.74 -17.54 -5.49
CA PHE A 242 3.74 -18.61 -5.52
C PHE A 242 2.48 -18.26 -4.73
N SER A 243 1.33 -18.40 -5.40
CA SER A 243 0.02 -18.13 -4.81
C SER A 243 -0.27 -18.96 -3.54
N PHE A 244 0.21 -20.21 -3.46
CA PHE A 244 0.00 -21.04 -2.27
C PHE A 244 0.77 -20.50 -1.06
N GLN A 245 1.95 -19.90 -1.24
CA GLN A 245 2.71 -19.30 -0.13
C GLN A 245 1.93 -18.12 0.45
N LEU A 246 1.35 -17.27 -0.42
CA LEU A 246 0.46 -16.20 0.04
C LEU A 246 -0.74 -16.76 0.78
N PHE A 247 -1.39 -17.80 0.23
CA PHE A 247 -2.55 -18.43 0.85
C PHE A 247 -2.22 -19.00 2.24
N SER A 248 -1.05 -19.61 2.43
CA SER A 248 -0.60 -20.10 3.73
C SER A 248 -0.46 -18.97 4.75
N VAL A 249 0.13 -17.84 4.37
CA VAL A 249 0.27 -16.68 5.25
C VAL A 249 -1.08 -16.03 5.54
N TRP A 250 -1.95 -15.94 4.53
CA TRP A 250 -3.32 -15.46 4.67
C TRP A 250 -4.12 -16.33 5.65
N LEU A 251 -4.01 -17.66 5.54
CA LEU A 251 -4.67 -18.62 6.43
C LEU A 251 -4.14 -18.49 7.86
N LEU A 252 -2.81 -18.38 8.03
CA LEU A 252 -2.18 -18.12 9.32
C LEU A 252 -2.70 -16.83 9.99
N GLY A 253 -3.00 -15.80 9.18
CA GLY A 253 -3.61 -14.56 9.66
C GLY A 253 -4.97 -14.75 10.34
N TRP A 254 -5.76 -15.75 9.95
CA TRP A 254 -7.04 -16.05 10.60
C TRP A 254 -6.85 -16.64 12.00
N PHE A 255 -5.85 -17.51 12.19
CA PHE A 255 -5.52 -18.07 13.50
C PHE A 255 -5.13 -16.98 14.51
N VAL A 256 -4.36 -15.99 14.06
CA VAL A 256 -4.03 -14.81 14.89
C VAL A 256 -5.27 -13.96 15.15
N ARG A 257 -6.09 -13.72 14.12
CA ARG A 257 -7.31 -12.90 14.21
C ARG A 257 -8.38 -13.50 15.15
N TRP A 258 -8.49 -14.83 15.21
CA TRP A 258 -9.38 -15.53 16.14
C TRP A 258 -8.81 -15.65 17.55
N GLY A 259 -7.59 -15.17 17.78
CA GLY A 259 -6.92 -15.22 19.09
C GLY A 259 -6.34 -16.58 19.45
N TRP A 260 -6.27 -17.53 18.50
CA TRP A 260 -5.65 -18.85 18.75
C TRP A 260 -4.12 -18.76 18.80
N LEU A 261 -3.54 -17.74 18.15
CA LEU A 261 -2.11 -17.41 18.22
C LEU A 261 -1.94 -15.93 18.56
N THR A 262 -1.05 -15.61 19.50
CA THR A 262 -0.72 -14.21 19.83
C THR A 262 0.17 -13.56 18.76
N SER A 263 1.06 -14.34 18.14
CA SER A 263 1.96 -13.91 17.08
C SER A 263 2.40 -15.08 16.23
N ALA A 264 2.65 -14.82 14.94
CA ALA A 264 3.25 -15.77 14.03
C ALA A 264 4.80 -15.70 14.01
N VAL A 265 5.44 -14.72 14.65
CA VAL A 265 6.89 -14.46 14.50
C VAL A 265 7.76 -15.65 14.91
N SER A 266 7.34 -16.42 15.91
CA SER A 266 8.04 -17.64 16.36
C SER A 266 8.15 -18.70 15.27
N LEU A 267 7.35 -18.63 14.20
CA LEU A 267 7.38 -19.55 13.07
C LEU A 267 8.44 -19.17 12.01
N ALA A 268 9.09 -18.00 12.12
CA ALA A 268 10.06 -17.51 11.14
C ALA A 268 11.20 -18.50 10.83
N PRO A 269 11.80 -19.22 11.80
CA PRO A 269 12.86 -20.19 11.52
C PRO A 269 12.40 -21.35 10.62
N TYR A 270 11.12 -21.71 10.69
CA TYR A 270 10.55 -22.82 9.91
C TYR A 270 10.12 -22.42 8.50
N LEU A 271 9.94 -21.12 8.21
CA LEU A 271 9.60 -20.65 6.87
C LEU A 271 10.77 -20.79 5.89
N LEU A 272 12.00 -20.58 6.36
CA LEU A 272 13.21 -20.65 5.53
C LEU A 272 13.42 -22.01 4.84
N PRO A 273 13.36 -23.16 5.53
CA PRO A 273 13.49 -24.46 4.86
C PRO A 273 12.33 -24.72 3.89
N LEU A 274 11.11 -24.29 4.20
CA LEU A 274 9.95 -24.44 3.31
C LEU A 274 10.09 -23.59 2.03
N GLN A 275 10.64 -22.38 2.15
CA GLN A 275 10.95 -21.53 1.01
C GLN A 275 12.10 -22.13 0.18
N ALA A 276 13.13 -22.68 0.82
CA ALA A 276 14.24 -23.33 0.14
C ALA A 276 13.78 -24.51 -0.74
N LEU A 277 12.82 -25.31 -0.26
CA LEU A 277 12.23 -26.43 -1.02
C LEU A 277 11.52 -25.98 -2.30
N THR A 278 10.96 -24.76 -2.30
CA THR A 278 10.12 -24.25 -3.39
C THR A 278 10.89 -23.34 -4.34
N SER A 279 12.04 -22.80 -3.92
CA SER A 279 12.89 -21.91 -4.70
C SER A 279 13.39 -22.52 -6.03
N ARG A 280 13.56 -23.84 -6.10
CA ARG A 280 13.97 -24.57 -7.32
C ARG A 280 12.94 -24.50 -8.45
N PHE A 281 11.67 -24.33 -8.11
CA PHE A 281 10.56 -24.26 -9.08
C PHE A 281 10.21 -22.81 -9.46
N GLY A 282 10.92 -21.83 -8.88
CA GLY A 282 10.69 -20.41 -9.06
C GLY A 282 11.35 -19.81 -10.28
N SER A 283 10.81 -18.69 -10.74
CA SER A 283 11.53 -17.77 -11.62
C SER A 283 12.50 -16.90 -10.82
N ASP A 284 13.33 -16.18 -11.53
CA ASP A 284 14.29 -15.20 -11.04
C ASP A 284 13.75 -13.76 -11.18
N ARG A 285 12.46 -13.62 -11.48
CA ARG A 285 11.82 -12.33 -11.80
C ARG A 285 11.12 -11.74 -10.58
N SER A 286 11.41 -10.48 -10.31
CA SER A 286 10.72 -9.67 -9.29
C SER A 286 10.10 -8.45 -9.95
N ALA A 287 9.06 -7.88 -9.35
CA ALA A 287 8.41 -6.71 -9.91
C ALA A 287 7.90 -5.77 -8.83
N MET A 288 7.86 -4.49 -9.16
CA MET A 288 7.28 -3.44 -8.33
C MET A 288 6.42 -2.54 -9.21
N ALA A 289 5.30 -2.06 -8.68
CA ALA A 289 4.48 -1.08 -9.36
C ALA A 289 3.93 -0.05 -8.38
N ILE A 290 3.84 1.20 -8.83
CA ILE A 290 3.23 2.30 -8.11
C ILE A 290 2.24 2.96 -9.07
N GLU A 291 0.98 3.00 -8.66
CA GLU A 291 -0.10 3.65 -9.39
C GLU A 291 -0.64 4.82 -8.57
N VAL A 292 -0.75 5.97 -9.23
CA VAL A 292 -1.32 7.20 -8.70
C VAL A 292 -2.55 7.55 -9.51
N LYS A 293 -3.65 7.80 -8.83
CA LYS A 293 -4.87 8.38 -9.42
C LYS A 293 -5.10 9.76 -8.82
N GLY A 294 -5.37 10.73 -9.68
CA GLY A 294 -5.56 12.12 -9.29
C GLY A 294 -6.26 12.93 -10.35
N VAL A 295 -6.30 14.25 -10.14
CA VAL A 295 -6.86 15.21 -11.10
C VAL A 295 -5.74 16.15 -11.53
N ALA A 296 -5.67 16.42 -12.83
CA ALA A 296 -4.80 17.45 -13.40
C ALA A 296 -5.60 18.26 -14.42
N ALA A 297 -5.61 19.58 -14.26
CA ALA A 297 -6.35 20.51 -15.12
C ALA A 297 -7.84 20.10 -15.27
N GLY A 298 -8.47 19.67 -14.18
CA GLY A 298 -9.87 19.24 -14.13
C GLY A 298 -10.17 17.86 -14.74
N ALA A 299 -9.19 17.15 -15.28
CA ALA A 299 -9.36 15.81 -15.83
C ALA A 299 -8.75 14.73 -14.92
N GLY A 300 -9.43 13.58 -14.82
CA GLY A 300 -8.91 12.42 -14.11
C GLY A 300 -7.69 11.83 -14.81
N ARG A 301 -6.64 11.54 -14.05
CA ARG A 301 -5.40 10.93 -14.53
C ARG A 301 -5.07 9.68 -13.73
N VAL A 302 -4.66 8.62 -14.43
CA VAL A 302 -3.97 7.47 -13.83
C VAL A 302 -2.56 7.45 -14.39
N ARG A 303 -1.57 7.51 -13.49
CA ARG A 303 -0.17 7.34 -13.82
C ARG A 303 0.37 6.14 -13.09
N ARG A 304 1.10 5.30 -13.80
CA ARG A 304 1.64 4.05 -13.25
C ARG A 304 3.09 3.88 -13.67
N TRP A 305 3.96 3.76 -12.69
CA TRP A 305 5.32 3.29 -12.88
C TRP A 305 5.38 1.79 -12.57
N THR A 306 5.98 1.02 -13.48
CA THR A 306 6.19 -0.42 -13.31
C THR A 306 7.66 -0.73 -13.50
N LEU A 307 8.23 -1.56 -12.64
CA LEU A 307 9.58 -2.09 -12.73
C LEU A 307 9.53 -3.62 -12.72
N ILE A 308 10.27 -4.24 -13.63
CA ILE A 308 10.52 -5.67 -13.68
C ILE A 308 12.03 -5.90 -13.62
N ALA A 309 12.47 -6.68 -12.64
CA ALA A 309 13.83 -7.15 -12.51
C ALA A 309 13.91 -8.63 -12.88
N GLU A 310 14.85 -8.99 -13.74
CA GLU A 310 15.09 -10.35 -14.22
C GLU A 310 16.45 -10.86 -13.71
N ARG A 311 16.86 -12.07 -14.11
CA ARG A 311 18.17 -12.66 -13.76
C ARG A 311 18.50 -12.70 -12.26
N GLY A 312 17.49 -12.59 -11.40
CA GLY A 312 17.66 -12.63 -9.95
C GLY A 312 18.12 -11.31 -9.34
N ASP A 313 18.01 -10.20 -10.07
CA ASP A 313 18.46 -8.87 -9.61
C ASP A 313 17.43 -8.14 -8.73
N GLY A 314 16.20 -8.65 -8.63
CA GLY A 314 15.16 -8.08 -7.74
C GLY A 314 15.61 -7.81 -6.29
N PRO A 315 16.34 -8.72 -5.63
CA PRO A 315 16.88 -8.52 -4.28
C PRO A 315 17.96 -7.44 -4.16
N GLU A 316 18.47 -6.89 -5.26
CA GLU A 316 19.39 -5.74 -5.25
C GLU A 316 18.64 -4.44 -4.96
N ILE A 317 17.38 -4.32 -5.43
CA ILE A 317 16.58 -3.09 -5.39
C ILE A 317 16.49 -2.48 -3.98
N PRO A 318 16.17 -3.25 -2.92
CA PRO A 318 16.06 -2.70 -1.56
C PRO A 318 17.36 -2.11 -1.01
N THR A 319 18.49 -2.32 -1.67
CA THR A 319 19.81 -1.83 -1.24
C THR A 319 20.33 -0.65 -2.06
N LEU A 320 19.64 -0.25 -3.12
CA LEU A 320 20.13 0.76 -4.07
C LEU A 320 20.14 2.18 -3.50
N ALA A 321 19.19 2.50 -2.61
CA ALA A 321 19.07 3.86 -2.06
C ALA A 321 20.20 4.20 -1.06
N ALA A 322 20.66 3.22 -0.27
CA ALA A 322 21.63 3.49 0.79
C ALA A 322 23.00 4.00 0.28
N PRO A 323 23.63 3.45 -0.77
CA PRO A 323 24.85 4.01 -1.36
C PRO A 323 24.66 5.42 -1.92
N LEU A 324 23.51 5.71 -2.55
CA LEU A 324 23.21 7.04 -3.09
C LEU A 324 23.12 8.07 -1.97
N ILE A 325 22.41 7.74 -0.88
CA ILE A 325 22.31 8.59 0.31
C ILE A 325 23.67 8.69 1.01
N ALA A 326 24.44 7.61 1.11
CA ALA A 326 25.78 7.60 1.70
C ALA A 326 26.72 8.58 0.99
N ARG A 327 26.69 8.58 -0.35
CA ARG A 327 27.44 9.53 -1.18
C ARG A 327 26.99 10.96 -0.92
N ALA A 328 25.68 11.22 -0.97
CA ALA A 328 25.12 12.55 -0.72
C ALA A 328 25.45 13.09 0.67
N ILE A 329 25.53 12.23 1.70
CA ILE A 329 25.98 12.64 3.05
C ILE A 329 27.46 13.04 3.02
N VAL A 330 28.33 12.20 2.47
CA VAL A 330 29.78 12.45 2.45
C VAL A 330 30.16 13.66 1.61
N ASP A 331 29.41 13.91 0.54
CA ASP A 331 29.59 15.07 -0.34
C ASP A 331 28.95 16.35 0.25
N GLY A 332 28.32 16.27 1.43
CA GLY A 332 27.70 17.41 2.12
C GLY A 332 26.34 17.84 1.57
N GLY A 333 25.74 17.06 0.68
CA GLY A 333 24.42 17.30 0.09
C GLY A 333 23.25 17.05 1.04
N ILE A 334 23.47 16.35 2.16
CA ILE A 334 22.45 16.10 3.19
C ILE A 334 22.87 16.79 4.49
N ALA A 335 22.07 17.76 4.93
CA ALA A 335 22.32 18.51 6.15
C ALA A 335 22.22 17.63 7.42
N PRO A 336 22.93 17.96 8.51
CA PRO A 336 22.76 17.29 9.81
C PRO A 336 21.32 17.24 10.32
N GLY A 337 20.99 16.21 11.11
CA GLY A 337 19.67 15.94 11.66
C GLY A 337 19.12 14.56 11.31
N ALA A 338 17.97 14.20 11.88
CA ALA A 338 17.33 12.90 11.74
C ALA A 338 16.03 13.00 10.91
N ARG A 339 15.88 12.11 9.94
CA ARG A 339 14.71 12.09 9.03
C ARG A 339 14.52 10.73 8.37
N SER A 340 13.35 10.51 7.80
CA SER A 340 13.09 9.42 6.87
C SER A 340 13.57 9.78 5.45
N SER A 341 13.76 8.76 4.60
CA SER A 341 14.43 8.92 3.31
C SER A 341 13.53 9.26 2.12
N GLU A 342 12.21 9.37 2.30
CA GLU A 342 11.22 9.55 1.23
C GLU A 342 11.53 10.74 0.33
N ALA A 343 12.10 11.81 0.90
CA ALA A 343 12.33 13.09 0.25
C ALA A 343 13.73 13.25 -0.38
N LEU A 344 14.62 12.27 -0.22
CA LEU A 344 16.07 12.49 -0.41
C LEU A 344 16.60 12.21 -1.82
N LEU A 345 15.92 11.38 -2.62
CA LEU A 345 16.43 10.89 -3.91
C LEU A 345 15.40 11.08 -5.04
N GLN A 346 15.80 11.54 -6.21
CA GLN A 346 14.95 11.51 -7.41
C GLN A 346 15.01 10.15 -8.10
N LEU A 347 14.02 9.81 -8.92
CA LEU A 347 14.03 8.54 -9.66
C LEU A 347 15.26 8.44 -10.58
N ALA A 348 15.70 9.58 -11.14
CA ALA A 348 16.89 9.67 -11.98
C ALA A 348 18.18 9.26 -11.25
N ASP A 349 18.25 9.43 -9.93
CA ASP A 349 19.43 9.04 -9.13
C ASP A 349 19.64 7.52 -9.12
N PHE A 350 18.56 6.74 -9.33
CA PHE A 350 18.63 5.29 -9.42
C PHE A 350 19.02 4.77 -10.81
N GLN A 351 18.98 5.61 -11.84
CA GLN A 351 19.19 5.18 -13.23
C GLN A 351 20.55 4.49 -13.44
N PRO A 352 21.69 5.03 -12.95
CA PRO A 352 22.98 4.33 -13.10
C PRO A 352 23.00 2.95 -12.43
N ALA A 353 22.28 2.78 -11.32
CA ALA A 353 22.17 1.50 -10.64
C ALA A 353 21.25 0.52 -11.39
N PHE A 354 20.18 1.02 -12.02
CA PHE A 354 19.29 0.22 -12.87
C PHE A 354 19.99 -0.27 -14.13
N ASP A 355 20.81 0.57 -14.77
CA ASP A 355 21.55 0.23 -15.99
C ASP A 355 22.55 -0.93 -15.78
N GLY A 356 23.10 -1.03 -14.56
CA GLY A 356 23.99 -2.12 -14.15
C GLY A 356 23.28 -3.44 -13.82
N LEU A 357 21.95 -3.48 -13.86
CA LEU A 357 21.14 -4.64 -13.47
C LEU A 357 20.20 -5.05 -14.62
N ALA A 358 19.64 -6.25 -14.55
CA ALA A 358 18.60 -6.74 -15.44
C ALA A 358 17.23 -6.11 -15.12
N ILE A 359 17.20 -4.78 -15.01
CA ILE A 359 16.02 -4.01 -14.63
C ILE A 359 15.47 -3.29 -15.86
N ARG A 360 14.16 -3.39 -16.04
CA ARG A 360 13.40 -2.55 -16.96
C ARG A 360 12.33 -1.84 -16.16
N HIS A 361 12.10 -0.56 -16.47
CA HIS A 361 11.02 0.20 -15.87
C HIS A 361 10.37 1.13 -16.90
N GLU A 362 9.09 1.40 -16.72
CA GLU A 362 8.28 2.22 -17.63
C GLU A 362 7.23 2.99 -16.83
N THR A 363 7.01 4.24 -17.21
CA THR A 363 5.91 5.06 -16.71
C THR A 363 4.85 5.18 -17.81
N THR A 364 3.61 4.86 -17.47
CA THR A 364 2.45 5.00 -18.35
C THR A 364 1.49 6.02 -17.77
N GLU A 365 0.83 6.78 -18.63
CA GLU A 365 -0.23 7.71 -18.27
C GLU A 365 -1.46 7.45 -19.12
N LYS A 366 -2.64 7.50 -18.50
CA LYS A 366 -3.92 7.48 -19.20
C LYS A 366 -4.93 8.42 -18.54
N THR A 367 -5.83 8.96 -19.35
CA THR A 367 -7.01 9.67 -18.84
C THR A 367 -7.94 8.67 -18.16
N TYR A 368 -8.51 9.07 -17.02
CA TYR A 368 -9.51 8.32 -16.29
C TYR A 368 -10.87 8.97 -16.44
N VAL A 369 -11.89 8.16 -16.77
CA VAL A 369 -13.29 8.61 -16.82
C VAL A 369 -14.07 7.82 -15.75
N PRO A 370 -14.63 8.51 -14.72
CA PRO A 370 -15.47 7.91 -13.68
C PRO A 370 -16.61 7.04 -14.23
N LEU A 371 -17.07 6.06 -13.44
CA LEU A 371 -18.03 5.05 -13.90
C LEU A 371 -19.32 5.68 -14.45
N TYR A 372 -19.92 6.59 -13.70
CA TYR A 372 -21.19 7.20 -14.08
C TYR A 372 -21.05 8.09 -15.31
N ARG A 373 -19.91 8.80 -15.49
CA ARG A 373 -19.62 9.52 -16.74
C ARG A 373 -19.55 8.58 -17.95
N ARG A 374 -19.00 7.37 -17.79
CA ARG A 374 -18.97 6.37 -18.87
C ARG A 374 -20.35 5.79 -19.20
N VAL A 375 -21.20 5.59 -18.19
CA VAL A 375 -22.52 4.98 -18.38
C VAL A 375 -23.55 5.98 -18.89
N LEU A 376 -23.62 7.18 -18.32
CA LEU A 376 -24.55 8.25 -18.72
C LEU A 376 -24.07 9.04 -19.95
N ALA A 377 -22.77 9.00 -20.25
CA ALA A 377 -22.18 9.75 -21.36
C ALA A 377 -22.58 11.25 -21.32
N ALA A 378 -23.18 11.76 -22.40
CA ALA A 378 -23.57 13.16 -22.51
C ALA A 378 -24.63 13.59 -21.47
N ASP A 379 -25.49 12.67 -21.02
CA ASP A 379 -26.53 12.97 -20.04
C ASP A 379 -25.96 13.25 -18.65
N PHE A 380 -24.73 12.81 -18.35
CA PHE A 380 -24.09 13.11 -17.08
C PHE A 380 -23.95 14.62 -16.85
N ALA A 381 -23.56 15.36 -17.90
CA ALA A 381 -23.36 16.80 -17.83
C ALA A 381 -24.67 17.58 -17.57
N ARG A 382 -25.82 16.96 -17.82
CA ARG A 382 -27.15 17.55 -17.56
C ARG A 382 -27.60 17.39 -16.12
N THR A 383 -26.99 16.47 -15.37
CA THR A 383 -27.36 16.23 -13.96
C THR A 383 -26.92 17.39 -13.05
N PRO A 384 -27.58 17.62 -11.91
CA PRO A 384 -27.18 18.69 -10.98
C PRO A 384 -25.75 18.54 -10.46
N ALA A 385 -25.06 19.66 -10.21
CA ALA A 385 -23.65 19.65 -9.77
C ALA A 385 -23.36 18.80 -8.51
N PRO A 386 -24.21 18.78 -7.46
CA PRO A 386 -24.00 17.86 -6.32
C PRO A 386 -24.07 16.37 -6.69
N VAL A 387 -24.90 16.02 -7.67
CA VAL A 387 -24.99 14.64 -8.20
C VAL A 387 -23.73 14.29 -8.98
N GLN A 388 -23.27 15.21 -9.84
CA GLN A 388 -22.01 15.03 -10.56
C GLN A 388 -20.83 14.84 -9.60
N ALA A 389 -20.71 15.68 -8.58
CA ALA A 389 -19.61 15.65 -7.62
C ALA A 389 -19.54 14.34 -6.82
N LEU A 390 -20.69 13.74 -6.47
CA LEU A 390 -20.72 12.47 -5.76
C LEU A 390 -20.25 11.30 -6.64
N HIS A 391 -20.55 11.36 -7.94
CA HIS A 391 -20.28 10.30 -8.91
C HIS A 391 -18.99 10.49 -9.71
N ASP A 392 -18.27 11.59 -9.48
CA ASP A 392 -16.92 11.85 -9.99
C ASP A 392 -15.84 11.14 -9.15
N VAL A 393 -16.04 9.85 -8.92
CA VAL A 393 -15.13 9.03 -8.12
C VAL A 393 -13.88 8.69 -8.92
N ILE A 394 -12.72 9.02 -8.37
CA ILE A 394 -11.41 8.70 -8.93
C ILE A 394 -10.55 8.12 -7.81
N GLY A 395 -10.27 6.82 -7.83
CA GLY A 395 -9.45 6.14 -6.82
C GLY A 395 -10.06 6.01 -5.43
N ASP A 396 -10.25 7.13 -4.72
CA ASP A 396 -10.85 7.18 -3.38
C ASP A 396 -11.59 8.50 -3.15
N GLY A 397 -12.67 8.44 -2.38
CA GLY A 397 -13.44 9.60 -1.96
C GLY A 397 -14.39 9.27 -0.81
N SER A 398 -15.08 10.28 -0.30
CA SER A 398 -16.14 10.06 0.67
C SER A 398 -17.20 11.13 0.62
N ALA A 399 -18.36 10.83 1.19
CA ALA A 399 -19.41 11.80 1.45
C ALA A 399 -20.04 11.55 2.82
N ALA A 400 -20.47 12.62 3.49
CA ALA A 400 -21.08 12.55 4.81
C ALA A 400 -22.38 13.35 4.86
N GLY A 401 -23.32 12.90 5.70
CA GLY A 401 -24.61 13.55 5.89
C GLY A 401 -25.53 12.77 6.82
N ARG A 402 -26.83 12.84 6.57
CA ARG A 402 -27.87 12.21 7.41
C ARG A 402 -28.84 11.42 6.55
N ALA A 403 -29.32 10.31 7.10
CA ALA A 403 -30.31 9.47 6.44
C ALA A 403 -31.38 9.00 7.44
N VAL A 404 -32.63 9.05 7.00
CA VAL A 404 -33.77 8.46 7.70
C VAL A 404 -34.04 7.10 7.08
N VAL A 405 -34.05 6.06 7.91
CA VAL A 405 -34.32 4.69 7.49
C VAL A 405 -35.64 4.22 8.08
N THR A 406 -36.46 3.55 7.26
CA THR A 406 -37.69 2.88 7.65
C THR A 406 -37.63 1.44 7.18
N ARG A 407 -37.70 0.48 8.11
CA ARG A 407 -37.74 -0.95 7.78
C ARG A 407 -39.17 -1.48 7.65
N GLY A 408 -39.32 -2.51 6.84
CA GLY A 408 -40.53 -3.33 6.78
C GLY A 408 -40.86 -3.99 8.13
N THR A 409 -42.15 -4.20 8.37
CA THR A 409 -42.66 -4.78 9.62
C THR A 409 -42.66 -6.30 9.63
N SER A 410 -42.62 -6.97 8.47
CA SER A 410 -42.67 -8.43 8.34
C SER A 410 -41.39 -9.11 8.86
N LEU A 411 -41.52 -10.34 9.36
CA LEU A 411 -40.37 -11.13 9.87
C LEU A 411 -39.32 -11.36 8.77
N LEU A 412 -39.76 -11.65 7.55
CA LEU A 412 -38.88 -11.84 6.40
C LEU A 412 -38.14 -10.55 6.02
N ALA A 413 -38.80 -9.38 6.09
CA ALA A 413 -38.14 -8.09 5.87
C ALA A 413 -37.06 -7.82 6.93
N ARG A 414 -37.35 -8.12 8.22
CA ARG A 414 -36.37 -7.97 9.31
C ARG A 414 -35.17 -8.91 9.14
N LEU A 415 -35.40 -10.14 8.71
CA LEU A 415 -34.33 -11.10 8.42
C LEU A 415 -33.45 -10.63 7.26
N ALA A 416 -34.06 -10.19 6.15
CA ALA A 416 -33.33 -9.62 5.02
C ALA A 416 -32.49 -8.41 5.45
N CYS A 417 -33.04 -7.52 6.28
CA CYS A 417 -32.30 -6.39 6.83
C CYS A 417 -31.12 -6.81 7.71
N ALA A 418 -31.26 -7.87 8.51
CA ALA A 418 -30.20 -8.39 9.35
C ALA A 418 -29.06 -9.02 8.53
N ILE A 419 -29.39 -9.77 7.48
CA ILE A 419 -28.41 -10.41 6.58
C ILE A 419 -27.62 -9.36 5.80
N ILE A 420 -28.30 -8.35 5.25
CA ILE A 420 -27.65 -7.30 4.44
C ILE A 420 -26.92 -6.29 5.33
N GLY A 421 -27.37 -6.11 6.58
CA GLY A 421 -26.77 -5.17 7.52
C GLY A 421 -27.37 -3.76 7.47
N PHE A 422 -28.59 -3.60 6.95
CA PHE A 422 -29.30 -2.31 6.98
C PHE A 422 -29.44 -1.79 8.42
N PRO A 423 -29.44 -0.47 8.69
CA PRO A 423 -29.60 0.10 10.02
C PRO A 423 -31.05 0.03 10.53
N PRO A 424 -31.30 0.11 11.85
CA PRO A 424 -32.66 0.10 12.40
C PRO A 424 -33.45 1.34 11.95
N THR A 425 -34.78 1.28 12.06
CA THR A 425 -35.63 2.43 11.75
C THR A 425 -35.24 3.62 12.63
N GLY A 426 -35.07 4.79 12.03
CA GLY A 426 -34.64 6.01 12.72
C GLY A 426 -33.77 6.89 11.85
N GLU A 427 -33.29 7.98 12.43
CA GLU A 427 -32.35 8.88 11.80
C GLU A 427 -30.91 8.55 12.20
N HIS A 428 -30.02 8.51 11.22
CA HIS A 428 -28.63 8.09 11.40
C HIS A 428 -27.69 9.08 10.72
N ALA A 429 -26.53 9.32 11.34
CA ALA A 429 -25.38 9.86 10.64
C ALA A 429 -24.92 8.84 9.59
N LEU A 430 -24.74 9.30 8.36
CA LEU A 430 -24.33 8.50 7.22
C LEU A 430 -22.97 8.98 6.73
N HIS A 431 -22.03 8.04 6.63
CA HIS A 431 -20.77 8.22 5.92
C HIS A 431 -20.68 7.20 4.80
N VAL A 432 -20.35 7.64 3.59
CA VAL A 432 -20.18 6.78 2.43
C VAL A 432 -18.74 6.87 1.96
N ASP A 433 -18.04 5.74 1.98
CA ASP A 433 -16.70 5.60 1.42
C ASP A 433 -16.82 5.10 -0.03
N PHE A 434 -16.09 5.74 -0.95
CA PHE A 434 -15.95 5.32 -2.34
C PHE A 434 -14.53 4.82 -2.57
N GLU A 435 -14.40 3.59 -3.06
CA GLU A 435 -13.11 3.02 -3.46
C GLU A 435 -13.20 2.58 -4.92
N GLU A 436 -12.31 3.06 -5.78
CA GLU A 436 -12.31 2.71 -7.20
C GLU A 436 -11.03 1.95 -7.59
N GLU A 437 -11.24 0.73 -8.09
CA GLU A 437 -10.17 -0.16 -8.52
C GLU A 437 -10.55 -0.82 -9.85
N ASP A 438 -9.68 -0.67 -10.85
CA ASP A 438 -9.85 -1.22 -12.20
C ASP A 438 -11.21 -0.89 -12.86
N GLY A 439 -11.74 0.31 -12.60
CA GLY A 439 -13.02 0.77 -13.14
C GLY A 439 -14.25 0.19 -12.44
N ILE A 440 -14.07 -0.50 -11.32
CA ILE A 440 -15.11 -0.98 -10.41
C ILE A 440 -15.11 -0.09 -9.16
N GLU A 441 -16.26 0.46 -8.82
CA GLU A 441 -16.43 1.29 -7.63
C GLU A 441 -17.06 0.48 -6.50
N ARG A 442 -16.42 0.42 -5.34
CA ARG A 442 -16.98 -0.14 -4.12
C ARG A 442 -17.50 0.98 -3.24
N TRP A 443 -18.79 0.94 -2.96
CA TRP A 443 -19.47 1.94 -2.14
C TRP A 443 -19.82 1.33 -0.79
N THR A 444 -19.18 1.81 0.28
CA THR A 444 -19.42 1.33 1.65
C THR A 444 -20.18 2.38 2.43
N ARG A 445 -21.38 2.03 2.89
CA ARG A 445 -22.28 2.93 3.61
C ARG A 445 -22.23 2.57 5.09
N ASP A 446 -21.91 3.54 5.93
CA ASP A 446 -21.77 3.43 7.39
C ASP A 446 -22.85 4.28 8.07
N PHE A 447 -23.89 3.62 8.58
CA PHE A 447 -24.98 4.23 9.32
C PHE A 447 -24.71 4.06 10.82
N ALA A 448 -24.01 5.03 11.40
CA ALA A 448 -23.64 5.03 12.83
C ALA A 448 -23.05 3.68 13.33
N GLY A 449 -22.17 3.05 12.54
CA GLY A 449 -21.50 1.79 12.86
C GLY A 449 -22.11 0.55 12.19
N ARG A 450 -23.32 0.65 11.60
CA ARG A 450 -23.92 -0.41 10.77
C ARG A 450 -23.46 -0.24 9.32
N ARG A 451 -22.71 -1.21 8.81
CA ARG A 451 -22.06 -1.12 7.50
C ARG A 451 -22.56 -2.16 6.52
N PHE A 452 -22.73 -1.74 5.27
CA PHE A 452 -22.89 -2.63 4.13
C PHE A 452 -22.21 -2.01 2.90
N SER A 453 -21.88 -2.84 1.91
CA SER A 453 -21.18 -2.40 0.70
C SER A 453 -21.74 -3.03 -0.56
N SER A 454 -21.72 -2.27 -1.67
CA SER A 454 -21.93 -2.79 -3.03
C SER A 454 -20.73 -2.54 -3.92
N GLU A 455 -20.63 -3.33 -4.99
CA GLU A 455 -19.70 -3.10 -6.10
C GLU A 455 -20.49 -2.63 -7.32
N LEU A 456 -20.09 -1.52 -7.91
CA LEU A 456 -20.68 -0.91 -9.10
C LEU A 456 -19.68 -1.02 -10.25
N SER A 457 -20.16 -1.44 -11.42
CA SER A 457 -19.35 -1.62 -12.63
C SER A 457 -20.20 -1.37 -13.87
N GLN A 458 -19.56 -1.35 -15.05
CA GLN A 458 -20.25 -1.17 -16.33
C GLN A 458 -20.32 -2.50 -17.09
N SER A 459 -21.47 -2.78 -17.70
CA SER A 459 -21.64 -3.86 -18.68
C SER A 459 -22.48 -3.37 -19.86
N GLY A 460 -21.81 -3.08 -20.98
CA GLY A 460 -22.45 -2.37 -22.10
C GLY A 460 -22.96 -1.00 -21.66
N HIS A 461 -24.25 -0.75 -21.84
CA HIS A 461 -24.94 0.48 -21.40
C HIS A 461 -25.54 0.37 -19.99
N PHE A 462 -25.37 -0.76 -19.30
CA PHE A 462 -25.91 -0.96 -17.96
C PHE A 462 -24.89 -0.62 -16.88
N LEU A 463 -25.37 0.04 -15.82
CA LEU A 463 -24.71 0.02 -14.53
C LEU A 463 -25.05 -1.29 -13.84
N VAL A 464 -24.03 -2.04 -13.40
CA VAL A 464 -24.19 -3.31 -12.71
C VAL A 464 -23.81 -3.11 -11.25
N GLU A 465 -24.80 -3.26 -10.37
CA GLU A 465 -24.57 -3.30 -8.92
C GLU A 465 -24.56 -4.74 -8.43
N ARG A 466 -23.52 -5.11 -7.68
CA ARG A 466 -23.37 -6.42 -7.07
C ARG A 466 -23.44 -6.32 -5.55
N PHE A 467 -24.32 -7.13 -4.98
CA PHE A 467 -24.46 -7.37 -3.55
C PHE A 467 -24.27 -8.87 -3.26
N GLY A 468 -23.05 -9.25 -2.87
CA GLY A 468 -22.70 -10.65 -2.62
C GLY A 468 -22.95 -11.53 -3.87
N PRO A 469 -23.87 -12.52 -3.80
CA PRO A 469 -24.21 -13.37 -4.94
C PRO A 469 -25.20 -12.74 -5.92
N LEU A 470 -25.81 -11.60 -5.56
CA LEU A 470 -26.81 -10.91 -6.37
C LEU A 470 -26.15 -9.87 -7.28
N ARG A 471 -26.65 -9.75 -8.51
CA ARG A 471 -26.28 -8.69 -9.45
C ARG A 471 -27.53 -8.07 -10.04
N PHE A 472 -27.56 -6.74 -10.11
CA PHE A 472 -28.67 -5.96 -10.62
C PHE A 472 -28.15 -5.06 -11.74
N HIS A 473 -28.80 -5.10 -12.89
CA HIS A 473 -28.46 -4.29 -14.05
C HIS A 473 -29.46 -3.15 -14.16
N PHE A 474 -28.94 -1.92 -14.16
CA PHE A 474 -29.71 -0.69 -14.21
C PHE A 474 -29.44 0.08 -15.49
N THR A 475 -30.47 0.66 -16.06
CA THR A 475 -30.35 1.80 -16.97
C THR A 475 -30.38 3.08 -16.14
N LEU A 476 -29.50 4.01 -16.48
CA LEU A 476 -29.40 5.32 -15.84
C LEU A 476 -30.09 6.37 -16.71
N GLU A 477 -30.96 7.17 -16.10
CA GLU A 477 -31.64 8.29 -16.74
C GLU A 477 -31.25 9.56 -15.98
N GLY A 478 -30.38 10.38 -16.59
CA GLY A 478 -29.90 11.64 -16.03
C GLY A 478 -30.51 12.85 -16.75
N ASP A 479 -31.04 13.80 -15.99
CA ASP A 479 -31.53 15.08 -16.49
C ASP A 479 -31.32 16.20 -15.46
N GLU A 480 -31.82 17.40 -15.75
CA GLU A 480 -31.68 18.58 -14.88
C GLU A 480 -32.36 18.40 -13.51
N THR A 481 -33.29 17.45 -13.39
CA THR A 481 -34.01 17.15 -12.14
C THR A 481 -33.28 16.12 -11.28
N GLY A 482 -32.26 15.45 -11.81
CA GLY A 482 -31.47 14.47 -11.08
C GLY A 482 -31.12 13.21 -11.88
N LEU A 483 -30.92 12.12 -11.14
CA LEU A 483 -30.60 10.80 -11.68
C LEU A 483 -31.64 9.77 -11.19
N ARG A 484 -32.10 8.92 -12.10
CA ARG A 484 -32.98 7.79 -11.79
C ARG A 484 -32.34 6.48 -12.24
N MET A 485 -32.46 5.46 -11.41
CA MET A 485 -31.97 4.11 -11.71
C MET A 485 -33.15 3.17 -11.92
N ARG A 486 -33.27 2.59 -13.13
CA ARG A 486 -34.31 1.59 -13.43
C ARG A 486 -33.70 0.22 -13.60
N MET A 487 -34.13 -0.72 -12.77
CA MET A 487 -33.66 -2.10 -12.86
C MET A 487 -34.26 -2.79 -14.09
N GLN A 488 -33.39 -3.39 -14.90
CA GLN A 488 -33.76 -4.07 -16.14
C GLN A 488 -33.59 -5.58 -16.06
N ARG A 489 -32.58 -6.06 -15.32
CA ARG A 489 -32.27 -7.49 -15.17
C ARG A 489 -31.62 -7.75 -13.82
N TRP A 490 -31.74 -8.98 -13.33
CA TRP A 490 -31.04 -9.39 -12.13
C TRP A 490 -30.64 -10.87 -12.18
N PHE A 491 -29.59 -11.19 -11.43
CA PHE A 491 -28.97 -12.50 -11.40
C PHE A 491 -28.67 -12.91 -9.96
N MET A 492 -28.71 -14.22 -9.71
CA MET A 492 -28.24 -14.83 -8.47
C MET A 492 -27.25 -15.95 -8.83
N PHE A 493 -26.05 -15.93 -8.27
CA PHE A 493 -24.97 -16.86 -8.63
C PHE A 493 -24.67 -16.92 -10.15
N GLY A 494 -24.94 -15.82 -10.86
CA GLY A 494 -24.75 -15.73 -12.32
C GLY A 494 -25.92 -16.26 -13.15
N LEU A 495 -26.95 -16.84 -12.53
CA LEU A 495 -28.15 -17.30 -13.23
C LEU A 495 -29.17 -16.16 -13.34
N PRO A 496 -29.72 -15.88 -14.55
CA PRO A 496 -30.72 -14.85 -14.73
C PRO A 496 -32.02 -15.26 -14.03
N LEU A 497 -32.64 -14.31 -13.32
CA LEU A 497 -33.90 -14.56 -12.61
C LEU A 497 -35.05 -13.75 -13.24
N PRO A 498 -36.30 -14.26 -13.19
CA PRO A 498 -37.46 -13.55 -13.72
C PRO A 498 -37.70 -12.21 -13.02
N LEU A 499 -38.11 -11.19 -13.78
CA LEU A 499 -38.32 -9.83 -13.25
C LEU A 499 -39.46 -9.72 -12.23
N TRP A 500 -40.48 -10.58 -12.31
CA TRP A 500 -41.59 -10.58 -11.35
C TRP A 500 -41.17 -11.03 -9.94
N LEU A 501 -40.00 -11.67 -9.80
CA LEU A 501 -39.37 -12.00 -8.52
C LEU A 501 -38.36 -10.94 -8.06
N ALA A 502 -38.05 -9.96 -8.90
CA ALA A 502 -37.00 -8.99 -8.63
C ALA A 502 -37.42 -8.00 -7.53
N PRO A 503 -36.48 -7.49 -6.71
CA PRO A 503 -36.77 -6.42 -5.77
C PRO A 503 -37.25 -5.18 -6.53
N LYS A 504 -38.44 -4.68 -6.21
CA LYS A 504 -38.86 -3.37 -6.70
C LYS A 504 -38.02 -2.32 -5.99
N SER A 505 -37.10 -1.72 -6.75
CA SER A 505 -36.22 -0.66 -6.29
C SER A 505 -36.43 0.56 -7.18
N GLU A 506 -36.95 1.64 -6.61
CA GLU A 506 -36.94 2.96 -7.25
C GLU A 506 -35.91 3.79 -6.49
N ALA A 507 -34.78 4.05 -7.14
CA ALA A 507 -33.72 4.88 -6.59
C ALA A 507 -33.68 6.20 -7.38
N ARG A 508 -33.82 7.30 -6.65
CA ARG A 508 -33.78 8.66 -7.17
C ARG A 508 -32.73 9.46 -6.44
N GLU A 509 -32.00 10.27 -7.18
CA GLU A 509 -31.00 11.18 -6.68
C GLU A 509 -31.23 12.57 -7.29
N TRP A 510 -31.07 13.63 -6.51
CA TRP A 510 -31.26 15.02 -6.95
C TRP A 510 -30.40 15.96 -6.11
N ALA A 511 -30.52 17.27 -6.37
CA ALA A 511 -29.86 18.29 -5.57
C ALA A 511 -30.87 19.21 -4.88
N GLU A 512 -30.60 19.54 -3.63
CA GLU A 512 -31.26 20.63 -2.89
C GLU A 512 -30.19 21.63 -2.45
N GLY A 513 -30.06 22.74 -3.18
CA GLY A 513 -28.98 23.70 -2.98
C GLY A 513 -27.61 23.07 -3.25
N ASP A 514 -26.75 23.03 -2.23
CA ASP A 514 -25.42 22.43 -2.27
C ASP A 514 -25.39 20.94 -1.85
N GLN A 515 -26.54 20.36 -1.53
CA GLN A 515 -26.66 19.00 -1.01
C GLN A 515 -27.02 18.02 -2.11
N PHE A 516 -26.38 16.85 -2.09
CA PHE A 516 -26.85 15.68 -2.81
C PHE A 516 -27.95 15.03 -1.98
N CYS A 517 -29.11 14.80 -2.58
CA CYS A 517 -30.26 14.15 -1.95
C CYS A 517 -30.56 12.83 -2.64
N PHE A 518 -31.03 11.85 -1.87
CA PHE A 518 -31.35 10.52 -2.39
C PHE A 518 -32.57 9.92 -1.67
N ASP A 519 -33.30 9.10 -2.42
CA ASP A 519 -34.43 8.30 -1.94
C ASP A 519 -34.35 6.91 -2.58
N VAL A 520 -34.24 5.89 -1.74
CA VAL A 520 -34.13 4.50 -2.17
C VAL A 520 -35.13 3.65 -1.41
N ALA A 521 -36.18 3.21 -2.10
CA ALA A 521 -37.18 2.30 -1.57
C ALA A 521 -37.02 0.90 -2.17
N ILE A 522 -36.86 -0.11 -1.31
CA ILE A 522 -36.70 -1.52 -1.71
C ILE A 522 -37.87 -2.34 -1.16
N ALA A 523 -38.61 -2.98 -2.07
CA ALA A 523 -39.68 -3.92 -1.74
C ALA A 523 -39.44 -5.27 -2.44
N LEU A 524 -39.75 -6.37 -1.75
CA LEU A 524 -39.64 -7.72 -2.31
C LEU A 524 -41.03 -8.28 -2.63
N PRO A 525 -41.21 -8.94 -3.80
CA PRO A 525 -42.46 -9.64 -4.12
C PRO A 525 -42.85 -10.63 -3.02
N GLY A 526 -44.12 -10.62 -2.60
CA GLY A 526 -44.64 -11.49 -1.52
C GLY A 526 -44.26 -11.11 -0.09
N ILE A 527 -43.21 -10.29 0.12
CA ILE A 527 -42.77 -9.82 1.44
C ILE A 527 -43.24 -8.38 1.72
N GLY A 528 -43.40 -7.58 0.67
CA GLY A 528 -43.73 -6.16 0.75
C GLY A 528 -42.50 -5.27 0.94
N ALA A 529 -42.68 -4.10 1.56
CA ALA A 529 -41.60 -3.17 1.84
C ALA A 529 -40.52 -3.81 2.74
N VAL A 530 -39.26 -3.72 2.33
CA VAL A 530 -38.12 -4.25 3.11
C VAL A 530 -37.40 -3.13 3.81
N VAL A 531 -36.95 -2.13 3.07
CA VAL A 531 -36.30 -0.94 3.60
C VAL A 531 -36.55 0.24 2.68
N HIS A 532 -36.78 1.41 3.28
CA HIS A 532 -36.81 2.69 2.61
C HIS A 532 -35.84 3.60 3.34
N TYR A 533 -34.87 4.14 2.63
CA TYR A 533 -33.93 5.08 3.22
C TYR A 533 -33.73 6.28 2.31
N ARG A 534 -33.80 7.47 2.91
CA ARG A 534 -33.70 8.75 2.22
C ARG A 534 -32.87 9.71 3.04
N GLY A 535 -32.19 10.64 2.39
CA GLY A 535 -31.31 11.55 3.10
C GLY A 535 -30.56 12.48 2.18
N TRP A 536 -29.53 13.10 2.74
CA TRP A 536 -28.64 13.98 2.01
C TRP A 536 -27.17 13.72 2.38
N LEU A 537 -26.28 14.06 1.46
CA LEU A 537 -24.82 13.93 1.59
C LEU A 537 -24.12 15.17 1.04
N ARG A 538 -22.91 15.41 1.53
CA ARG A 538 -21.92 16.33 0.96
C ARG A 538 -20.59 15.60 0.82
N VAL A 539 -19.91 15.80 -0.30
CA VAL A 539 -18.56 15.26 -0.54
C VAL A 539 -17.59 15.86 0.48
N VAL A 540 -16.69 15.03 1.02
CA VAL A 540 -15.71 15.40 2.05
C VAL A 540 -14.27 15.11 1.65
#